data_AF-I3CRB2-F1
#
_entry.id   AF-I3CRB2-F1
#
_cell.length_a   1.000
_cell.length_b   1.000
_cell.length_c   1.000
_cell.angle_alpha   90.00
_cell.angle_beta   90.00
_cell.angle_gamma   90.00
#
_symmetry.space_group_name_H-M   'P 1'
#
loop_
_entity.id
_entity.type
_entity.pdbx_description
1 polymer ?
#
loop_
_entity_poly.entity_id
_entity_poly.type
_entity_poly.pdbx_seq_one_letter_code
_entity_poly.pdbx_strand_id
1 'polypeptide(L)'
;MKAATDDNRVLAMVYRIHDMTPSSSRNLDVLQEHFRRAGSVFLIPVAFNPVSPDIEMTSKNFDLGIKLSHLQFIPAWKVSENSPLVSAMSGITDPVLPSGVTDAPFLQALERLKRN
;
A
#
# COMPACT_ATOMS: atom_id res chain seq x y z
N MET A 1 -28.98 7.75 -32.41
CA MET A 1 -27.93 7.15 -31.57
C MET A 1 -28.36 7.35 -30.12
N LYS A 2 -28.75 6.29 -29.42
CA LYS A 2 -29.30 6.35 -28.05
C LYS A 2 -28.15 6.50 -27.06
N ALA A 3 -28.21 7.52 -26.21
CA ALA A 3 -27.26 7.70 -25.12
C ALA A 3 -27.30 6.46 -24.21
N ALA A 4 -26.14 5.85 -24.00
CA ALA A 4 -25.97 4.81 -23.00
C ALA A 4 -26.06 5.47 -21.62
N THR A 5 -26.88 4.86 -20.77
CA THR A 5 -27.14 5.23 -19.38
C THR A 5 -25.85 5.43 -18.58
N ASP A 6 -25.80 6.57 -17.92
CA ASP A 6 -24.75 7.03 -17.01
C ASP A 6 -24.82 6.20 -15.71
N ASP A 7 -24.04 5.11 -15.61
CA ASP A 7 -23.79 4.47 -14.32
C ASP A 7 -22.89 5.44 -13.53
N ASN A 8 -23.38 5.96 -12.40
CA ASN A 8 -22.65 6.88 -11.53
C ASN A 8 -21.51 6.13 -10.80
N ARG A 9 -20.45 5.79 -11.53
CA ARG A 9 -19.30 4.99 -11.05
C ARG A 9 -18.30 5.91 -10.38
N VAL A 10 -18.10 5.71 -9.09
CA VAL A 10 -17.08 6.42 -8.31
C VAL A 10 -15.80 5.58 -8.30
N LEU A 11 -14.70 6.16 -8.76
CA LEU A 11 -13.35 5.62 -8.56
C LEU A 11 -12.72 6.33 -7.35
N ALA A 12 -12.39 5.57 -6.31
CA ALA A 12 -11.66 6.08 -5.16
C ALA A 12 -10.26 5.45 -5.12
N MET A 13 -9.24 6.28 -4.90
CA MET A 13 -7.88 5.83 -4.64
C MET A 13 -7.51 6.22 -3.21
N VAL A 14 -7.03 5.26 -2.43
CA VAL A 14 -6.67 5.46 -1.02
C VAL A 14 -5.19 5.16 -0.85
N TYR A 15 -4.47 6.09 -0.25
CA TYR A 15 -3.07 5.94 0.12
C TYR A 15 -2.94 6.09 1.63
N ARG A 16 -2.14 5.24 2.27
CA ARG A 16 -1.93 5.24 3.72
C ARG A 16 -0.47 5.00 4.03
N ILE A 17 0.01 5.67 5.08
CA ILE A 17 1.28 5.38 5.72
C ILE A 17 1.04 4.43 6.89
N HIS A 18 1.90 3.41 7.00
CA HIS A 18 1.87 2.45 8.09
C HIS A 18 3.28 2.34 8.65
N ASP A 19 3.46 2.78 9.89
CA ASP A 19 4.70 2.58 10.61
C ASP A 19 4.81 1.11 11.03
N MET A 20 5.87 0.44 10.57
CA MET A 20 6.14 -0.94 10.93
C MET A 20 6.99 -0.99 12.20
N THR A 21 6.56 -1.77 13.18
CA THR A 21 7.34 -2.09 14.38
C THR A 21 7.74 -3.58 14.38
N PRO A 22 8.97 -3.94 14.77
CA PRO A 22 10.09 -3.07 15.16
C PRO A 22 10.67 -2.29 13.96
N SER A 23 11.48 -1.27 14.22
CA SER A 23 12.11 -0.36 13.23
C SER A 23 13.19 -1.01 12.34
N SER A 24 13.09 -2.32 12.10
CA SER A 24 13.97 -3.10 11.23
C SER A 24 13.27 -3.44 9.91
N SER A 25 14.04 -3.81 8.89
CA SER A 25 13.49 -4.28 7.60
C SER A 25 12.76 -5.62 7.69
N ARG A 26 12.88 -6.35 8.80
CA ARG A 26 12.42 -7.74 8.94
C ARG A 26 10.98 -7.98 8.48
N ASN A 27 10.04 -7.11 8.87
CA ASN A 27 8.63 -7.27 8.49
C ASN A 27 8.43 -7.13 6.97
N LEU A 28 9.16 -6.19 6.36
CA LEU A 28 9.11 -5.94 4.94
C LEU A 28 9.76 -7.10 4.15
N ASP A 29 10.89 -7.60 4.64
CA ASP A 29 11.61 -8.72 4.01
C ASP A 29 10.77 -10.01 4.04
N VAL A 30 10.12 -10.27 5.18
CA VAL A 30 9.19 -11.39 5.35
C VAL A 30 7.99 -11.25 4.40
N LEU A 31 7.38 -10.07 4.30
CA LEU A 31 6.27 -9.82 3.38
C LEU A 31 6.69 -10.04 1.91
N GLN A 32 7.84 -9.50 1.50
CA GLN A 32 8.39 -9.68 0.16
C GLN A 32 8.57 -11.17 -0.17
N GLU A 33 9.19 -11.92 0.73
CA GLU A 33 9.47 -13.33 0.53
C GLU A 33 8.19 -14.17 0.46
N HIS A 34 7.23 -13.93 1.36
CA HIS A 34 5.95 -14.63 1.32
C HIS A 34 5.16 -14.33 0.04
N PHE A 35 5.10 -13.07 -0.37
CA PHE A 35 4.40 -12.71 -1.61
C PHE A 35 5.09 -13.31 -2.84
N ARG A 36 6.42 -13.26 -2.90
CA ARG A 36 7.22 -13.88 -3.98
C ARG A 36 6.96 -15.38 -4.09
N ARG A 37 6.86 -16.09 -2.97
CA ARG A 37 6.57 -17.54 -2.94
C ARG A 37 5.13 -17.86 -3.30
N ALA A 38 4.17 -17.06 -2.84
CA ALA A 38 2.74 -17.31 -3.07
C ALA A 38 2.27 -16.87 -4.47
N GLY A 39 2.91 -15.85 -5.05
CA GLY A 39 2.54 -15.25 -6.34
C GLY A 39 1.26 -14.41 -6.33
N SER A 40 0.37 -14.62 -5.37
CA SER A 40 -0.80 -13.77 -5.14
C SER A 40 -1.39 -13.98 -3.73
N VAL A 41 -2.16 -13.00 -3.26
CA VAL A 41 -2.91 -13.06 -2.00
C VAL A 41 -4.38 -12.73 -2.26
N PHE A 42 -5.28 -13.31 -1.48
CA PHE A 42 -6.70 -12.97 -1.52
C PHE A 42 -7.10 -12.21 -0.26
N LEU A 43 -7.76 -11.05 -0.45
CA LEU A 43 -8.52 -10.39 0.59
C LEU A 43 -9.97 -10.84 0.46
N ILE A 44 -10.47 -11.62 1.41
CA ILE A 44 -11.83 -12.18 1.37
C ILE A 44 -12.60 -11.80 2.62
N PRO A 45 -13.91 -11.51 2.51
CA PRO A 45 -14.80 -11.49 3.66
C PRO A 45 -14.86 -12.87 4.32
N VAL A 46 -14.73 -12.89 5.64
CA VAL A 46 -14.86 -14.11 6.45
C VAL A 46 -15.78 -13.84 7.64
N ALA A 47 -16.58 -14.85 8.01
CA ALA A 47 -17.22 -14.87 9.32
C ALA A 47 -16.35 -15.67 10.29
N PHE A 48 -16.24 -15.19 11.52
CA PHE A 48 -15.50 -15.87 12.59
C PHE A 48 -16.22 -15.67 13.93
N ASN A 49 -15.95 -16.55 14.90
CA ASN A 49 -16.46 -16.41 16.26
C ASN A 49 -15.54 -15.45 17.05
N PRO A 50 -16.00 -14.25 17.44
CA PRO A 50 -15.15 -13.28 18.13
C PRO A 50 -14.82 -13.68 19.57
N VAL A 51 -15.50 -14.70 20.14
CA VAL A 51 -15.30 -15.17 21.52
C VAL A 51 -14.30 -16.34 21.58
N SER A 52 -13.93 -16.92 20.44
CA SER A 52 -12.94 -18.00 20.39
C SER A 52 -11.53 -17.42 20.59
N PRO A 53 -10.66 -18.07 21.41
CA PRO A 53 -9.26 -17.65 21.56
C PRO A 53 -8.46 -17.81 20.27
N ASP A 54 -8.90 -18.69 19.38
CA ASP A 54 -8.33 -18.87 18.03
C ASP A 54 -9.26 -18.28 16.97
N ILE A 55 -8.69 -17.73 15.88
CA ILE A 55 -9.47 -17.27 14.74
C ILE A 55 -10.04 -18.49 14.00
N GLU A 56 -11.22 -18.93 14.42
CA GLU A 56 -11.99 -19.98 13.75
C GLU A 56 -12.90 -19.35 12.69
N MET A 57 -12.55 -19.56 11.42
CA MET A 57 -13.35 -19.09 10.28
C MET A 57 -14.54 -20.03 10.07
N THR A 58 -15.76 -19.53 10.24
CA THR A 58 -17.00 -20.32 10.09
C THR A 58 -17.55 -20.27 8.66
N SER A 59 -17.21 -19.22 7.90
CA SER A 59 -17.52 -19.13 6.46
C SER A 59 -16.56 -18.22 5.72
N LYS A 60 -16.45 -18.42 4.40
CA LYS A 60 -15.62 -17.66 3.45
C LYS A 60 -16.43 -17.33 2.20
N ASN A 61 -16.27 -16.14 1.65
CA ASN A 61 -16.87 -15.76 0.38
C ASN A 61 -15.79 -15.30 -0.61
N PHE A 62 -15.45 -16.18 -1.57
CA PHE A 62 -14.46 -15.88 -2.62
C PHE A 62 -15.03 -15.06 -3.78
N ASP A 63 -16.36 -15.06 -3.98
CA ASP A 63 -17.01 -14.27 -5.03
C ASP A 63 -16.90 -12.77 -4.75
N LEU A 64 -16.79 -12.38 -3.48
CA LEU A 64 -16.48 -11.03 -3.02
C LEU A 64 -14.97 -10.80 -2.79
N GLY A 65 -14.13 -11.76 -3.17
CA GLY A 65 -12.70 -11.74 -2.93
C GLY A 65 -11.96 -10.79 -3.87
N ILE A 66 -10.97 -10.08 -3.33
CA ILE A 66 -10.03 -9.28 -4.11
C ILE A 66 -8.71 -10.04 -4.21
N LYS A 67 -8.33 -10.44 -5.42
CA LYS A 67 -7.02 -11.05 -5.69
C LYS A 67 -5.95 -9.97 -5.89
N LEU A 68 -5.02 -9.89 -4.95
CA LEU A 68 -3.79 -9.12 -5.08
C LEU A 68 -2.74 -9.96 -5.80
N SER A 69 -2.63 -9.75 -7.12
CA SER A 69 -1.67 -10.45 -7.99
C SER A 69 -0.39 -9.66 -8.25
N HIS A 70 -0.40 -8.35 -7.96
CA HIS A 70 0.71 -7.45 -8.22
C HIS A 70 0.99 -6.64 -6.95
N LEU A 71 2.24 -6.71 -6.49
CA LEU A 71 2.73 -5.92 -5.37
C LEU A 71 4.05 -5.29 -5.77
N GLN A 72 4.12 -3.96 -5.70
CA GLN A 72 5.32 -3.20 -6.07
C GLN A 72 5.96 -2.61 -4.82
N PHE A 73 7.25 -2.91 -4.63
CA PHE A 73 8.06 -2.32 -3.56
C PHE A 73 8.87 -1.17 -4.14
N ILE A 74 8.57 0.05 -3.70
CA ILE A 74 9.23 1.27 -4.16
C ILE A 74 9.97 1.88 -2.96
N PRO A 75 11.31 1.99 -3.01
CA PRO A 75 12.04 2.75 -2.01
C PRO A 75 11.51 4.19 -1.95
N ALA A 76 11.23 4.70 -0.75
CA ALA A 76 10.61 6.01 -0.55
C ALA A 76 11.36 7.13 -1.31
N TRP A 77 12.69 7.10 -1.30
CA TRP A 77 13.52 8.11 -1.99
C TRP A 77 13.33 8.16 -3.51
N LYS A 78 12.84 7.07 -4.14
CA LYS A 78 12.54 7.01 -5.58
C LYS A 78 11.16 7.55 -5.94
N VAL A 79 10.31 7.87 -4.96
CA VAL A 79 8.96 8.37 -5.21
C VAL A 79 9.05 9.77 -5.80
N SER A 80 8.55 9.92 -7.03
CA SER A 80 8.49 11.22 -7.72
C SER A 80 7.60 12.21 -6.97
N GLU A 81 7.94 13.50 -7.04
CA GLU A 81 7.08 14.58 -6.56
C GLU A 81 5.66 14.58 -7.16
N ASN A 82 5.49 14.05 -8.37
CA ASN A 82 4.18 13.99 -9.04
C ASN A 82 3.42 12.68 -8.75
N SER A 83 4.01 11.80 -7.93
CA SER A 83 3.36 10.56 -7.53
C SER A 83 2.20 10.84 -6.55
N PRO A 84 1.04 10.19 -6.73
CA PRO A 84 -0.04 10.31 -5.74
C PRO A 84 0.35 9.71 -4.37
N LEU A 85 1.39 8.87 -4.31
CA LEU A 85 1.95 8.36 -3.05
C LEU A 85 2.44 9.47 -2.12
N VAL A 86 2.88 10.61 -2.66
CA VAL A 86 3.35 11.76 -1.87
C VAL A 86 2.29 12.21 -0.86
N SER A 87 1.00 12.09 -1.21
CA SER A 87 -0.12 12.44 -0.31
C SER A 87 -0.11 11.66 1.01
N ALA A 88 0.32 10.40 0.99
CA ALA A 88 0.43 9.57 2.20
C ALA A 88 1.79 9.70 2.89
N MET A 89 2.80 10.27 2.24
CA MET A 89 4.18 10.35 2.74
C MET A 89 4.48 11.65 3.52
N SER A 90 3.47 12.49 3.79
CA SER A 90 3.63 13.82 4.41
C SER A 90 4.30 13.83 5.78
N GLY A 91 4.33 12.69 6.50
CA GLY A 91 5.01 12.54 7.78
C GLY A 91 6.52 12.27 7.70
N ILE A 92 7.08 12.02 6.51
CA ILE A 92 8.49 11.68 6.34
C ILE A 92 9.29 12.98 6.13
N THR A 93 10.13 13.36 7.09
CA THR A 93 10.96 14.58 7.00
C THR A 93 12.43 14.30 6.70
N ASP A 94 12.93 13.13 7.08
CA ASP A 94 14.32 12.69 6.90
C ASP A 94 14.33 11.31 6.22
N PRO A 95 14.25 11.25 4.87
CA PRO A 95 14.20 9.99 4.15
C PRO A 95 15.58 9.31 4.13
N VAL A 96 15.61 7.99 4.37
CA VAL A 96 16.84 7.19 4.23
C VAL A 96 17.25 7.10 2.76
N LEU A 97 18.44 7.64 2.45
CA LEU A 97 19.05 7.59 1.13
C LEU A 97 20.18 6.54 1.09
N PRO A 98 20.32 5.78 -0.01
CA PRO A 98 21.51 4.96 -0.23
C PRO A 98 22.77 5.82 -0.35
N SER A 99 23.93 5.26 0.01
CA SER A 99 25.22 5.95 -0.13
C SER A 99 25.44 6.44 -1.56
N GLY A 100 25.81 7.72 -1.70
CA GLY A 100 26.06 8.37 -3.00
C GLY A 100 24.82 8.91 -3.72
N VAL A 101 23.62 8.71 -3.18
CA VAL A 101 22.39 9.31 -3.72
C VAL A 101 22.18 10.69 -3.08
N THR A 102 22.25 11.75 -3.89
CA THR A 102 22.07 13.14 -3.44
C THR A 102 20.86 13.83 -4.09
N ASP A 103 20.48 13.43 -5.31
CA ASP A 103 19.32 13.97 -6.04
C ASP A 103 18.18 12.95 -6.07
N ALA A 104 17.65 12.63 -4.89
CA ALA A 104 16.52 11.72 -4.77
C ALA A 104 15.19 12.44 -5.12
N PRO A 105 14.34 11.88 -6.00
CA PRO A 105 13.06 12.49 -6.39
C PRO A 105 12.18 12.92 -5.21
N PHE A 106 12.19 12.15 -4.12
CA PHE A 106 11.36 12.48 -2.97
C PHE A 106 11.82 13.75 -2.23
N LEU A 107 13.09 14.15 -2.33
CA LEU A 107 13.57 15.42 -1.75
C LEU A 107 12.90 16.63 -2.40
N GLN A 108 12.65 16.58 -3.71
CA GLN A 108 11.92 17.63 -4.43
C GLN A 108 10.46 17.71 -3.94
N ALA A 109 9.86 16.56 -3.65
CA ALA A 109 8.52 16.48 -3.06
C ALA A 109 8.47 17.14 -1.67
N LEU A 110 9.49 16.91 -0.82
CA LEU A 110 9.60 17.54 0.50
C LEU A 110 9.73 19.06 0.41
N GLU A 111 10.57 19.56 -0.50
CA GLU A 111 10.69 21.01 -0.72
C GLU A 111 9.38 21.63 -1.20
N ARG A 112 8.60 20.93 -2.02
CA ARG A 112 7.25 21.40 -2.40
C ARG A 112 6.30 21.41 -1.21
N LEU A 113 6.30 20.36 -0.38
CA LEU A 113 5.43 20.26 0.79
C LEU A 113 5.75 21.33 1.85
N LYS A 114 7.00 21.78 1.97
CA LYS A 114 7.40 22.88 2.87
C LYS A 114 6.93 24.26 2.41
N ARG A 115 6.66 24.44 1.10
CA ARG A 115 6.27 25.73 0.51
C ARG A 115 4.77 26.00 0.55
N ASN A 116 3.97 24.97 0.78
CA ASN A 116 2.51 25.03 0.87
C ASN A 116 2.06 25.07 2.33
#